data_AF-A0A433PEG4-F1
#
_entry.id   AF-A0A433PEG4-F1
#
_cell.length_a   1.000
_cell.length_b   1.000
_cell.length_c   1.000
_cell.angle_alpha   90.00
_cell.angle_beta   90.00
_cell.angle_gamma   90.00
#
_symmetry.space_group_name_H-M   'P 1'
#
loop_
_entity.id
_entity.type
_entity.pdbx_description
1 polymer ?
#
loop_
_entity_poly.entity_id
_entity_poly.type
_entity_poly.pdbx_seq_one_letter_code
_entity_poly.pdbx_strand_id
1 'polypeptide(L)' 'MWQTSKVEVESTLRQVCEKVLNDPTVPKKLRYRRAEALRMMGIIYMVREISIVMYNVVLDAPENDPTQTSDV' A
#
# COMPACT_ATOMS: atom_id res chain seq x y z
N MET A 1 -20.13 17.92 -15.10
CA MET A 1 -19.20 16.95 -15.72
C MET A 1 -18.09 16.50 -14.77
N TRP A 2 -17.50 17.38 -13.94
CA TRP A 2 -16.45 17.01 -12.96
C TRP A 2 -16.85 15.95 -11.92
N GLN A 3 -18.07 16.02 -11.39
CA GLN A 3 -18.56 15.10 -10.36
C GLN A 3 -18.59 13.65 -10.86
N THR A 4 -18.98 13.43 -12.13
CA THR A 4 -18.98 12.10 -12.75
C THR A 4 -17.56 11.54 -12.86
N SER A 5 -16.60 12.34 -13.35
CA SER A 5 -15.20 11.93 -13.46
C SER A 5 -14.57 11.63 -12.09
N LYS A 6 -14.93 12.38 -11.05
CA LYS A 6 -14.48 12.11 -9.68
C LYS A 6 -14.94 10.73 -9.19
N VAL A 7 -16.22 10.39 -9.41
CA VAL A 7 -16.79 9.10 -8.99
C VAL A 7 -16.12 7.93 -9.72
N GLU A 8 -15.82 8.09 -11.01
CA GLU A 8 -15.10 7.06 -11.78
C GLU A 8 -13.71 6.78 -11.19
N VAL A 9 -12.95 7.83 -10.87
CA VAL A 9 -11.62 7.70 -10.24
C VAL A 9 -11.72 7.00 -8.88
N GLU A 10 -12.67 7.39 -8.03
CA GLU A 10 -12.88 6.77 -6.72
C GLU A 10 -13.28 5.29 -6.85
N SER A 11 -14.11 4.95 -7.82
CA SER A 11 -14.51 3.57 -8.12
C SER A 11 -13.32 2.72 -8.56
N THR A 12 -12.49 3.22 -9.48
CA THR A 12 -11.28 2.53 -9.93
C THR A 12 -10.30 2.30 -8.78
N LEU A 13 -10.07 3.30 -7.92
CA LEU A 13 -9.20 3.16 -6.75
C LEU A 13 -9.69 2.07 -5.79
N ARG A 14 -10.99 2.02 -5.51
CA ARG A 14 -11.58 0.98 -4.66
C ARG A 14 -11.35 -0.42 -5.24
N GLN A 15 -11.61 -0.61 -6.53
CA GLN A 15 -11.41 -1.89 -7.21
C GLN A 15 -9.95 -2.36 -7.16
N VAL A 16 -8.99 -1.44 -7.33
CA VAL A 16 -7.55 -1.75 -7.23
C VAL A 16 -7.20 -2.17 -5.81
N CYS A 17 -7.64 -1.42 -4.80
CA CYS A 17 -7.39 -1.76 -3.39
C CYS A 17 -7.95 -3.14 -3.03
N GLU A 18 -9.19 -3.43 -3.43
CA GLU A 18 -9.82 -4.73 -3.19
C GLU A 18 -9.04 -5.88 -3.83
N LYS A 19 -8.62 -5.72 -5.09
CA LYS A 19 -7.88 -6.75 -5.82
C LYS A 19 -6.50 -7.01 -5.20
N VAL A 20 -5.75 -5.95 -4.89
CA VAL A 20 -4.38 -6.06 -4.38
C VAL A 20 -4.35 -6.62 -2.95
N LEU A 21 -5.30 -6.22 -2.11
CA LEU A 21 -5.37 -6.63 -0.70
C LEU A 21 -5.98 -8.01 -0.49
N ASN A 22 -6.73 -8.55 -1.46
CA ASN A 22 -7.39 -9.85 -1.34
C ASN A 22 -6.84 -10.90 -2.32
N ASP A 23 -5.76 -10.61 -3.05
CA ASP A 23 -5.16 -11.53 -4.03
C ASP A 23 -4.68 -12.85 -3.39
N PRO A 24 -5.38 -13.98 -3.60
CA PRO A 24 -5.04 -15.26 -2.98
C PRO A 24 -3.81 -15.91 -3.63
N THR A 25 -3.43 -15.48 -4.84
CA THR A 25 -2.30 -16.06 -5.59
C THR A 25 -0.95 -15.64 -5.02
N VAL A 26 -0.96 -14.68 -4.08
CA VAL A 26 0.24 -14.07 -3.53
C VAL A 26 0.41 -14.39 -2.04
N PRO A 27 1.61 -14.82 -1.60
CA PRO A 27 1.89 -15.10 -0.20
C PRO A 27 1.61 -13.90 0.71
N LYS A 28 1.19 -14.17 1.95
CA LYS A 28 0.82 -13.14 2.95
C LYS A 28 1.90 -12.06 3.14
N LYS A 29 3.19 -12.46 3.15
CA LYS A 29 4.33 -11.54 3.28
C LYS A 29 4.39 -10.54 2.12
N LEU A 30 4.18 -10.99 0.88
CA LEU A 30 4.19 -10.12 -0.29
C LEU A 30 2.90 -9.27 -0.37
N ARG A 31 1.76 -9.81 0.05
CA ARG A 31 0.50 -9.07 0.15
C ARG A 31 0.57 -7.91 1.15
N TYR A 32 1.27 -8.10 2.27
CA TYR A 32 1.54 -7.05 3.24
C TYR A 32 2.36 -5.90 2.63
N ARG A 33 3.45 -6.21 1.93
CA ARG A 33 4.27 -5.20 1.23
C ARG A 33 3.48 -4.42 0.18
N ARG A 34 2.54 -5.08 -0.51
CA ARG A 34 1.62 -4.41 -1.45
C ARG A 34 0.66 -3.45 -0.74
N ALA A 35 0.15 -3.83 0.44
CA ALA A 35 -0.70 -2.97 1.25
C ALA A 35 0.05 -1.71 1.73
N GLU A 36 1.31 -1.87 2.12
CA GLU A 36 2.20 -0.79 2.52
C GLU A 36 2.50 0.17 1.35
N ALA A 37 2.78 -0.37 0.16
CA ALA A 37 2.92 0.42 -1.05
C ALA A 37 1.65 1.23 -1.38
N LEU A 38 0.48 0.60 -1.28
CA LEU A 38 -0.81 1.29 -1.48
C LEU A 38 -1.04 2.40 -0.44
N ARG A 39 -0.64 2.19 0.82
CA ARG A 39 -0.70 3.22 1.86
C ARG A 39 0.17 4.43 1.52
N MET A 40 1.40 4.21 1.05
CA MET A 40 2.28 5.29 0.58
C MET A 40 1.68 6.06 -0.59
N MET A 41 1.12 5.35 -1.58
CA MET A 41 0.44 5.98 -2.71
C MET A 41 -0.77 6.81 -2.28
N GLY A 42 -1.56 6.32 -1.32
CA GLY A 42 -2.70 7.06 -0.76
C GLY A 42 -2.27 8.35 -0.05
N ILE A 43 -1.12 8.32 0.65
CA ILE A 43 -0.54 9.51 1.26
C ILE A 43 -0.12 10.51 0.19
N ILE A 44 0.60 10.08 -0.86
CA ILE A 44 1.00 10.95 -1.97
C ILE A 44 -0.23 11.59 -2.65
N TYR A 45 -1.31 10.83 -2.81
CA TYR A 45 -2.54 11.32 -3.44
C TYR A 45 -3.29 12.35 -2.59
N MET A 46 -3.25 12.22 -1.27
CA MET A 46 -3.95 13.11 -0.33
C MET A 46 -3.13 14.35 0.04
N VAL A 47 -1.81 14.23 -0.01
CA VAL A 47 -0.88 15.29 0.40
C VAL A 47 -0.75 16.32 -0.72
N ARG A 48 -1.06 17.59 -0.40
CA ARG A 48 -0.87 18.72 -1.32
C ARG A 48 0.54 19.31 -1.30
N GLU A 49 1.32 19.04 -0.24
CA GLU A 49 2.76 19.35 -0.16
C GLU A 49 3.52 18.21 0.53
N ILE A 50 4.45 17.59 -0.19
CA ILE A 50 5.24 16.44 0.30
C ILE A 50 6.18 16.93 1.40
N SER A 51 5.78 16.78 2.65
CA SER A 51 6.64 17.06 3.80
C SER A 51 6.44 16.02 4.89
N ILE A 52 7.53 15.32 5.23
CA ILE A 52 7.76 14.53 6.46
C ILE A 52 6.99 13.20 6.60
N VAL A 53 5.76 13.06 6.10
CA VAL A 53 4.94 11.85 6.32
C VAL A 53 5.56 10.57 5.73
N MET A 54 6.27 10.68 4.59
CA MET A 54 6.87 9.52 3.92
C MET A 54 8.00 8.88 4.73
N TYR A 55 8.75 9.65 5.52
CA TYR A 55 9.80 9.12 6.39
C TYR A 55 9.24 8.21 7.48
N ASN A 56 8.14 8.61 8.13
CA ASN A 56 7.54 7.81 9.21
C ASN A 56 6.93 6.49 8.70
N VAL A 57 6.43 6.45 7.46
CA VAL A 57 5.89 5.20 6.88
C VAL A 57 7.00 4.20 6.56
N VAL A 58 8.14 4.66 6.04
CA VAL A 58 9.28 3.78 5.72
C VAL A 58 9.93 3.22 7.00
N LEU A 59 9.82 3.92 8.14
CA LEU A 59 10.37 3.49 9.43
C LEU A 59 9.47 2.50 10.20
N ASP A 60 8.18 2.40 9.87
CA ASP A 60 7.27 1.38 10.41
C ASP A 60 7.42 0.01 9.72
N ALA A 61 8.30 -0.11 8.72
CA ALA A 61 8.59 -1.38 8.09
C ALA A 61 9.23 -2.32 9.13
N PRO A 62 8.62 -3.48 9.45
CA PRO A 62 9.25 -4.43 10.35
C PRO A 62 10.58 -4.86 9.71
N GLU A 63 11.67 -4.48 10.37
CA GLU A 63 13.01 -4.98 10.11
C GLU A 63 12.90 -6.50 9.94
N ASN A 64 13.25 -7.01 8.75
CA ASN A 64 13.43 -8.44 8.62
C ASN A 64 14.62 -8.80 9.50
N ASP A 65 14.33 -9.31 10.69
CA ASP A 65 15.25 -10.10 11.50
C ASP A 65 15.90 -11.16 10.57
N PRO A 66 17.24 -11.14 10.39
CA PRO A 66 17.96 -12.08 9.53
C PRO A 66 18.10 -13.48 10.15
N THR A 67 17.24 -13.89 11.09
CA THR A 67 17.25 -15.23 11.66
C THR A 67 16.11 -16.10 11.11
N GLN A 68 16.21 -16.44 9.83
CA GLN A 68 15.60 -17.68 9.32
C GLN A 68 16.55 -18.35 8.31
N THR A 69 17.79 -18.57 8.76
CA THR A 69 18.60 -19.70 8.33
C THR A 69 18.94 -20.50 9.58
N SER A 70 18.41 -21.72 9.68
CA SER A 70 18.91 -22.87 10.45
C SER A 70 17.75 -23.80 10.80
N ASP A 71 17.76 -24.94 10.13
CA ASP A 71 17.61 -26.27 10.75
C ASP A 71 16.22 -26.68 11.27
N VAL A 72 15.48 -27.39 10.41
CA VAL A 72 15.12 -28.84 10.45
C VAL A 72 13.95 -29.09 9.50
#